data_AF-A0A022MJ99-F1
#
_entry.id   AF-A0A022MJ99-F1
#
_cell.length_a   1.000
_cell.length_b   1.000
_cell.length_c   1.000
_cell.angle_alpha   90.00
_cell.angle_beta   90.00
_cell.angle_gamma   90.00
#
_symmetry.space_group_name_H-M   'P 1'
#
loop_
_entity.id
_entity.type
_entity.pdbx_description
1 polymer ?
#
loop_
_entity_poly.entity_id
_entity_poly.type
_entity_poly.pdbx_seq_one_letter_code
_entity_poly.pdbx_strand_id
1 'polypeptide(L)'
;MADLTKSQRATYTQSIGFLEQARQSLRQRQEVIRSHRETLASHYQGSDGVAYGQVVQTWLEEVDRIANTCVAMENTLGESMQRSSHVQEANYQAVVSNNGSLTGFGQGIASTGGSIAGNTFNTLSPGA
;
A
#
# COMPACT_ATOMS: atom_id res chain seq x y z
N MET A 1 2.93 -17.36 -10.54
CA MET A 1 2.94 -15.91 -10.23
C MET A 1 1.55 -15.31 -10.02
N ALA A 2 0.48 -15.76 -10.73
CA ALA A 2 -0.88 -15.23 -10.55
C ALA A 2 -1.50 -15.44 -9.15
N ASP A 3 -1.08 -16.45 -8.39
CA ASP A 3 -1.60 -16.70 -7.04
C ASP A 3 -1.09 -15.73 -5.98
N LEU A 4 0.15 -15.24 -6.11
CA LEU A 4 0.71 -14.28 -5.16
C LEU A 4 -0.04 -12.95 -5.19
N THR A 5 -0.51 -12.55 -6.36
CA THR A 5 -1.11 -11.24 -6.61
C THR A 5 -2.57 -11.20 -6.13
N LYS A 6 -3.29 -12.31 -6.34
CA LYS A 6 -4.61 -12.54 -5.74
C LYS A 6 -4.54 -12.61 -4.22
N SER A 7 -3.52 -13.29 -3.67
CA SER A 7 -3.31 -13.38 -2.23
C SER A 7 -3.03 -12.02 -1.60
N GLN A 8 -2.13 -11.21 -2.18
CA GLN A 8 -1.83 -9.87 -1.68
C GLN A 8 -3.05 -8.94 -1.72
N ARG A 9 -3.81 -8.94 -2.82
CA ARG A 9 -5.03 -8.13 -2.94
C ARG A 9 -6.08 -8.55 -1.92
N ALA A 10 -6.26 -9.86 -1.68
CA ALA A 10 -7.17 -10.36 -0.66
C ALA A 10 -6.76 -9.90 0.75
N THR A 11 -5.47 -9.94 1.07
CA THR A 11 -4.94 -9.44 2.36
C THR A 11 -5.20 -7.94 2.53
N TYR A 12 -4.97 -7.11 1.52
CA TYR A 12 -5.26 -5.67 1.59
C TYR A 12 -6.74 -5.39 1.84
N THR A 13 -7.64 -6.03 1.10
CA THR A 13 -9.09 -5.88 1.28
C THR A 13 -9.51 -6.31 2.70
N GLN A 14 -8.97 -7.41 3.20
CA GLN A 14 -9.25 -7.89 4.55
C GLN A 14 -8.79 -6.89 5.62
N SER A 15 -7.57 -6.36 5.49
CA SER A 15 -7.03 -5.36 6.41
C SER A 15 -7.83 -4.06 6.41
N ILE A 16 -8.24 -3.57 5.22
CA ILE A 16 -9.10 -2.39 5.10
C ILE A 16 -10.44 -2.64 5.80
N GLY A 17 -11.07 -3.79 5.57
CA GLY A 17 -12.33 -4.14 6.23
C GLY A 17 -12.23 -4.18 7.76
N PHE A 18 -11.11 -4.66 8.31
CA PHE A 18 -10.86 -4.61 9.76
C PHE A 18 -10.73 -3.18 10.29
N LEU A 19 -10.06 -2.29 9.56
CA LEU A 19 -9.90 -0.89 9.94
C LEU A 19 -11.24 -0.14 9.91
N GLU A 20 -12.07 -0.41 8.90
CA GLU A 20 -13.42 0.14 8.78
C GLU A 20 -14.30 -0.31 9.95
N GLN A 21 -14.29 -1.61 10.28
CA GLN A 21 -15.04 -2.16 11.41
C GLN A 21 -14.57 -1.57 12.74
N ALA A 22 -13.26 -1.44 12.95
CA ALA A 22 -12.69 -0.83 14.14
C ALA A 22 -13.14 0.62 14.29
N ARG A 23 -13.10 1.41 13.21
CA ARG A 23 -13.62 2.79 13.17
C ARG A 23 -15.11 2.86 13.52
N GLN A 24 -15.93 1.98 12.95
CA GLN A 24 -17.37 1.95 13.27
C GLN A 24 -17.60 1.66 14.76
N SER A 25 -16.86 0.70 15.32
CA SER A 25 -16.95 0.37 16.75
C SER A 25 -16.52 1.55 17.64
N LEU A 26 -15.45 2.26 17.26
CA LEU A 26 -15.00 3.45 17.97
C LEU A 26 -16.07 4.56 17.94
N ARG A 27 -16.68 4.82 16.78
CA ARG A 27 -17.77 5.81 16.65
C ARG A 27 -18.98 5.48 17.52
N GLN A 28 -19.40 4.21 17.53
CA GLN A 28 -20.51 3.76 18.39
C GLN A 28 -20.18 4.00 19.88
N ARG A 29 -18.96 3.69 20.31
CA ARG A 29 -18.51 3.93 21.69
C ARG A 29 -18.43 5.42 22.02
N GLN A 30 -17.99 6.27 21.08
CA GLN A 30 -17.99 7.72 21.26
C GLN A 30 -19.40 8.26 21.53
N GLU A 31 -20.39 7.79 20.78
CA GLU A 31 -21.77 8.23 20.95
C GLU A 31 -22.32 7.86 22.34
N VAL A 32 -22.08 6.61 22.76
CA VAL A 32 -22.48 6.13 24.10
C VAL A 32 -21.83 6.98 25.18
N ILE A 33 -20.52 7.24 25.08
CA ILE A 33 -19.81 8.02 26.09
C ILE A 33 -20.23 9.50 26.09
N ARG A 34 -20.53 10.10 24.93
CA ARG A 34 -21.12 11.45 24.87
C ARG A 34 -22.47 11.52 25.57
N SER A 35 -23.34 10.54 25.33
CA SER A 35 -24.64 10.45 26.00
C SER A 35 -24.50 10.29 27.52
N HIS A 36 -23.56 9.44 27.98
CA HIS A 36 -23.26 9.32 29.40
C HIS A 36 -22.70 10.61 30.00
N ARG A 37 -21.87 11.36 29.27
CA ARG A 37 -21.35 12.66 29.71
C ARG A 37 -22.47 13.67 29.92
N GLU A 38 -23.42 13.76 28.99
CA GLU A 38 -24.57 14.67 29.10
C GLU A 38 -25.47 14.31 30.29
N THR A 39 -25.68 13.01 30.50
CA THR A 39 -26.42 12.50 31.65
C THR A 39 -25.68 12.81 32.95
N LEU A 40 -24.36 12.69 32.99
CA LEU A 40 -23.59 13.01 34.18
C LEU A 40 -23.58 14.51 34.45
N ALA A 41 -23.45 15.34 33.43
CA ALA A 41 -23.45 16.80 33.56
C ALA A 41 -24.78 17.34 34.10
N SER A 42 -25.91 16.69 33.80
CA SER A 42 -27.22 17.08 34.34
C SER A 42 -27.41 16.73 35.82
N HIS A 43 -26.71 15.70 36.33
CA HIS A 43 -26.82 15.24 37.72
C HIS A 43 -25.65 15.65 38.61
N TYR A 44 -24.50 15.99 38.02
CA TYR A 44 -23.24 16.25 38.72
C TYR A 44 -22.61 17.56 38.23
N GLN A 45 -22.96 18.67 38.88
CA GLN A 45 -22.46 20.02 38.57
C GLN A 45 -21.28 20.46 39.46
N GLY A 46 -20.82 19.60 40.38
CA GLY A 46 -19.68 19.89 41.26
C GLY A 46 -18.32 19.82 40.55
N SER A 47 -17.25 20.16 41.26
CA SER A 47 -15.85 20.08 40.77
C SER A 47 -15.51 18.73 40.15
N ASP A 48 -16.05 17.66 40.71
CA ASP A 48 -15.81 16.29 40.26
C ASP A 48 -16.46 16.00 38.91
N GLY A 49 -17.64 16.60 38.65
CA GLY A 49 -18.31 16.51 37.35
C GLY A 49 -17.53 17.22 36.25
N VAL A 50 -16.91 18.37 36.58
CA VAL A 50 -16.03 19.10 35.67
C VAL A 50 -14.76 18.29 35.37
N ALA A 51 -14.10 17.75 36.40
CA ALA A 51 -12.90 16.93 36.23
C ALA A 51 -13.18 15.67 35.39
N TYR A 52 -14.28 14.97 35.66
CA TYR A 52 -14.68 13.82 34.85
C TYR A 52 -15.01 14.24 33.41
N GLY A 53 -15.70 15.36 33.21
CA GLY A 53 -15.99 15.91 31.89
C GLY A 53 -14.73 16.18 31.06
N GLN A 54 -13.66 16.66 31.69
CA GLN A 54 -12.35 16.83 31.05
C GLN A 54 -11.73 15.49 30.63
N VAL A 55 -11.75 14.47 31.49
CA VAL A 55 -11.25 13.13 31.14
C VAL A 55 -12.01 12.53 29.97
N VAL A 56 -13.34 12.69 29.95
CA VAL A 56 -14.16 12.24 28.82
C VAL A 56 -13.79 13.00 27.54
N GLN A 57 -13.57 14.30 27.63
CA GLN A 57 -13.17 15.12 26.48
C GLN A 57 -11.82 14.64 25.91
N THR A 58 -10.81 14.43 26.76
CA THR A 58 -9.52 13.87 26.35
C THR A 58 -9.68 12.50 25.68
N TRP A 59 -10.52 11.63 26.24
CA TRP A 59 -10.79 10.32 25.64
C TRP A 59 -11.43 10.44 24.25
N LEU A 60 -12.38 11.37 24.06
CA LEU A 60 -13.01 11.61 22.76
C LEU A 60 -11.98 12.05 21.71
N GLU A 61 -11.06 12.93 22.08
CA GLU A 61 -9.98 13.43 21.21
C GLU A 61 -9.01 12.31 20.81
N GLU A 62 -8.62 11.45 21.74
CA GLU A 62 -7.78 10.29 21.44
C GLU A 62 -8.48 9.29 20.52
N VAL A 63 -9.80 9.08 20.68
CA VAL A 63 -10.55 8.23 19.76
C VAL A 63 -10.60 8.84 18.35
N ASP A 64 -10.80 10.15 18.22
CA ASP A 64 -10.76 10.83 16.92
C ASP A 64 -9.38 10.68 16.26
N ARG A 65 -8.30 10.79 17.05
CA ARG A 65 -6.93 10.57 16.57
C ARG A 65 -6.69 9.14 16.09
N ILE A 66 -7.17 8.14 16.83
CA ILE A 66 -7.10 6.72 16.42
C ILE A 66 -7.91 6.50 15.14
N ALA A 67 -9.13 7.05 15.05
CA ALA A 67 -9.97 6.92 13.87
C ALA A 67 -9.32 7.54 12.62
N ASN A 68 -8.66 8.70 12.75
CA ASN A 68 -7.90 9.33 11.67
C ASN A 68 -6.67 8.49 11.28
N THR A 69 -6.02 7.85 12.25
CA THR A 69 -4.89 6.94 11.99
C THR A 69 -5.34 5.72 11.19
N CYS A 70 -6.53 5.16 11.49
CA CYS A 70 -7.11 4.08 10.67
C CYS A 70 -7.34 4.52 9.22
N VAL A 71 -7.83 5.74 8.98
CA VAL A 71 -7.99 6.29 7.61
C VAL A 71 -6.65 6.41 6.90
N ALA A 72 -5.62 6.90 7.59
CA ALA A 72 -4.28 7.00 7.02
C ALA A 72 -3.72 5.62 6.63
N MET A 73 -3.97 4.59 7.45
CA MET A 73 -3.62 3.21 7.14
C MET A 73 -4.40 2.70 5.92
N GLU A 74 -5.72 2.92 5.86
CA GLU A 74 -6.56 2.57 4.70
C GLU A 74 -6.05 3.21 3.41
N ASN A 75 -5.74 4.51 3.43
CA ASN A 75 -5.19 5.23 2.27
C ASN A 75 -3.83 4.67 1.84
N THR A 76 -2.92 4.43 2.79
CA THR A 76 -1.60 3.86 2.51
C THR A 76 -1.70 2.46 1.89
N LEU A 77 -2.62 1.64 2.38
CA LEU A 77 -2.90 0.31 1.82
C LEU A 77 -3.50 0.43 0.42
N GLY A 78 -4.42 1.36 0.19
CA GLY A 78 -5.01 1.63 -1.12
C GLY A 78 -3.98 2.08 -2.16
N GLU A 79 -3.10 3.02 -1.81
CA GLU A 79 -1.98 3.47 -2.65
C GLU A 79 -1.01 2.33 -2.95
N SER A 80 -0.69 1.51 -1.94
CA SER A 80 0.18 0.34 -2.11
C SER A 80 -0.41 -0.70 -3.06
N MET A 81 -1.74 -0.90 -3.00
CA MET A 81 -2.46 -1.78 -3.93
C MET A 81 -2.41 -1.25 -5.37
N GLN A 82 -2.68 0.04 -5.58
CA GLN A 82 -2.61 0.66 -6.92
C GLN A 82 -1.19 0.57 -7.51
N ARG A 83 -0.16 0.89 -6.71
CA ARG A 83 1.24 0.78 -7.14
C ARG A 83 1.60 -0.65 -7.52
N SER A 84 1.17 -1.62 -6.71
CA SER A 84 1.41 -3.04 -6.98
C SER A 84 0.74 -3.48 -8.29
N SER A 85 -0.48 -3.03 -8.56
CA SER A 85 -1.16 -3.31 -9.84
C SER A 85 -0.42 -2.72 -11.05
N HIS A 86 0.07 -1.48 -10.96
CA HIS A 86 0.83 -0.85 -12.05
C HIS A 86 2.16 -1.56 -12.36
N VAL A 87 2.92 -1.94 -11.33
CA VAL A 87 4.18 -2.69 -11.51
C VAL A 87 3.91 -4.05 -12.15
N GLN A 88 2.81 -4.69 -11.78
CA GLN A 88 2.43 -5.99 -12.31
C GLN A 88 2.03 -5.93 -13.77
N GLU A 89 1.25 -4.92 -14.17
CA GLU A 89 0.89 -4.67 -15.56
C GLU A 89 2.14 -4.35 -16.40
N ALA A 90 3.03 -3.47 -15.91
CA ALA A 90 4.28 -3.15 -16.59
C ALA A 90 5.17 -4.39 -16.78
N ASN A 91 5.28 -5.24 -15.76
CA ASN A 91 6.03 -6.50 -15.84
C ASN A 91 5.36 -7.48 -16.83
N TYR A 92 4.03 -7.56 -16.85
CA TYR A 92 3.32 -8.42 -17.79
C TYR A 92 3.53 -7.94 -19.23
N GLN A 93 3.41 -6.64 -19.51
CA GLN A 93 3.69 -6.08 -20.83
C GLN A 93 5.14 -6.27 -21.25
N ALA A 94 6.11 -6.12 -20.33
CA ALA A 94 7.52 -6.39 -20.63
C ALA A 94 7.77 -7.86 -20.98
N VAL A 95 7.13 -8.80 -20.26
CA VAL A 95 7.24 -10.24 -20.56
C VAL A 95 6.56 -10.58 -21.88
N VAL A 96 5.35 -10.09 -22.13
CA VAL A 96 4.62 -10.32 -23.39
C VAL A 96 5.34 -9.69 -24.58
N SER A 97 5.89 -8.49 -24.42
CA SER A 97 6.70 -7.80 -25.43
C SER A 97 8.01 -8.54 -25.70
N ASN A 98 8.71 -9.05 -24.67
CA ASN A 98 9.89 -9.90 -24.84
C ASN A 98 9.56 -11.24 -25.50
N ASN A 99 8.36 -11.78 -25.31
CA ASN A 99 7.94 -13.05 -25.93
C ASN A 99 7.51 -12.89 -27.41
N GLY A 100 7.38 -11.65 -27.90
CA GLY A 100 7.11 -11.33 -29.30
C GLY A 100 8.34 -10.95 -30.14
N SER A 101 9.52 -10.82 -29.52
CA SER A 101 10.77 -10.39 -30.17
C SER A 101 11.94 -11.34 -29.90
N LEU A 102 11.67 -12.63 -29.67
CA LEU A 102 12.70 -13.66 -29.55
C LEU A 102 12.76 -14.63 -30.74
N THR A 103 12.25 -14.23 -31.92
CA THR A 103 12.49 -14.90 -33.20
C THR A 103 13.42 -14.11 -34.14
N GLY A 104 13.94 -12.95 -33.70
CA GLY A 104 14.81 -12.07 -34.48
C GLY A 104 16.32 -12.27 -34.30
N PHE A 105 16.78 -13.14 -33.39
CA PHE A 105 18.21 -13.43 -33.17
C PHE A 105 18.65 -14.76 -33.84
N GLY A 106 17.93 -15.21 -34.87
CA GLY A 106 18.23 -16.45 -35.60
C GLY A 106 18.22 -16.33 -37.12
N GLN A 107 18.05 -15.13 -37.69
CA GLN A 107 18.04 -14.90 -39.13
C GLN A 107 19.18 -13.98 -39.56
N GLY A 108 20.41 -14.32 -39.13
CA GLY A 108 21.61 -13.55 -39.42
C GLY A 108 22.82 -14.39 -39.82
N ILE A 109 22.66 -15.69 -40.11
CA ILE A 109 23.79 -16.54 -40.54
C ILE A 109 23.34 -17.49 -41.65
N ALA A 110 23.08 -16.95 -42.85
CA ALA A 110 23.22 -17.67 -44.12
C ALA A 110 22.99 -16.73 -45.32
N SER A 111 23.99 -15.94 -45.70
CA SER A 111 24.57 -15.96 -47.04
C SER A 111 25.67 -14.89 -47.19
N THR A 112 26.89 -15.40 -47.25
CA THR A 112 27.99 -15.00 -48.11
C THR A 112 28.05 -13.55 -48.62
N GLY A 113 29.02 -12.79 -48.08
CA GLY A 113 29.81 -11.81 -48.83
C GLY A 113 29.57 -10.33 -48.52
N GLY A 114 30.43 -9.73 -47.70
CA GLY A 114 30.53 -8.27 -47.59
C GLY A 114 31.07 -7.75 -46.26
N SER A 115 32.41 -7.65 -46.18
CA SER A 115 33.25 -6.86 -45.26
C SER A 115 32.62 -6.26 -43.99
N ILE A 116 32.90 -6.87 -42.83
CA ILE A 116 32.84 -6.18 -41.53
C ILE A 116 34.25 -5.64 -41.24
N ALA A 117 34.45 -4.36 -41.57
CA ALA A 117 35.57 -3.58 -41.08
C ALA A 117 35.19 -2.94 -39.73
N GLY A 118 36.08 -3.08 -38.76
CA GLY A 118 36.23 -2.07 -37.72
C GLY A 118 35.93 -2.52 -36.30
N ASN A 119 37.04 -2.78 -35.60
CA ASN A 119 37.24 -2.49 -34.18
C ASN A 119 36.58 -3.44 -33.19
N THR A 120 37.39 -4.36 -32.63
CA THR A 120 38.01 -4.15 -31.31
C THR A 120 38.73 -5.45 -30.92
N PHE A 121 40.06 -5.45 -30.88
CA PHE A 121 40.80 -6.44 -30.11
C PHE A 121 41.84 -5.71 -29.26
N ASN A 122 41.36 -5.23 -28.10
CA ASN A 122 42.20 -4.98 -26.96
C ASN A 122 42.54 -6.34 -26.34
N THR A 123 43.69 -6.91 -26.70
CA THR A 123 44.26 -8.06 -25.99
C THR A 123 45.69 -7.78 -25.57
N LEU A 124 45.80 -7.43 -24.29
CA LEU A 124 46.73 -8.02 -23.32
C LEU A 124 48.15 -8.29 -23.83
N SER A 125 49.03 -7.33 -23.53
CA SER A 125 50.47 -7.55 -23.38
C SER A 125 50.75 -8.45 -22.16
N PRO A 126 51.62 -9.46 -22.31
CA PRO A 126 52.68 -9.67 -21.34
C PRO A 126 54.05 -9.74 -22.01
N GLY A 127 55.00 -9.00 -21.44
CA GLY A 127 56.34 -8.82 -21.99
C GLY A 127 57.27 -10.03 -21.88
N ALA A 128 58.24 -10.04 -22.80
CA ALA A 128 59.68 -10.24 -22.58
C ALA A 128 60.39 -9.82 -23.87
#